data_AF-A0A7C1G668-F1
#
_entry.id   AF-A0A7C1G668-F1
#
_cell.length_a   1.000
_cell.length_b   1.000
_cell.length_c   1.000
_cell.angle_alpha   90.00
_cell.angle_beta   90.00
_cell.angle_gamma   90.00
#
_symmetry.space_group_name_H-M   'P 1'
#
loop_
_entity.id
_entity.type
_entity.pdbx_description
1 polymer ?
#
loop_
_entity_poly.entity_id
_entity_poly.type
_entity_poly.pdbx_seq_one_letter_code
_entity_poly.pdbx_strand_id
1 'polypeptide(L)'
;MTLSSKIIEVQHRIGLSTDPKPSGMAPGSTIYERDTGRMMMTYDGTHWVEKFNPGVPIKGYQASNETYQFLRLCSCYGSLVISTEESVQVSAGRDYYYHDVLAPLGASASQDYLLTTPNSDLKIYFDLTVIFGDGAGSLEVYEGGDRVGSTLQTIVNRNRNSSNDSMVTIHKGQSGGTSDGTKIYWKRTGKDGGNTKFDVGGTVGVAKYTILKKNTKYIVRLTDKSAADNNISLSMRLIEHEDVL
;
A
#
# COMPACT_ATOMS: atom_id res chain seq x y z
N MET A 1 2.20 -17.16 -28.10
CA MET A 1 1.40 -17.69 -27.00
C MET A 1 0.07 -16.94 -27.01
N THR A 2 -1.00 -17.59 -27.46
CA THR A 2 -2.29 -16.95 -27.73
C THR A 2 -3.09 -16.88 -26.43
N LEU A 3 -3.36 -15.68 -25.91
CA LEU A 3 -4.20 -15.51 -24.72
C LEU A 3 -5.64 -15.87 -25.09
N SER A 4 -6.06 -17.08 -24.71
CA SER A 4 -7.45 -17.51 -24.72
C SER A 4 -8.22 -16.69 -23.69
N SER A 5 -9.09 -15.79 -24.14
CA SER A 5 -10.02 -15.07 -23.27
C SER A 5 -11.03 -16.09 -22.72
N LYS A 6 -10.80 -16.57 -21.50
CA LYS A 6 -11.83 -17.32 -20.77
C LYS A 6 -12.90 -16.33 -20.32
N ILE A 7 -14.03 -16.35 -21.01
CA ILE A 7 -15.27 -15.73 -20.52
C ILE A 7 -15.67 -16.54 -19.28
N ILE A 8 -15.59 -15.92 -18.09
CA ILE A 8 -16.14 -16.52 -16.87
C ILE A 8 -17.60 -16.08 -16.80
N GLU A 9 -18.48 -17.00 -17.13
CA GLU A 9 -19.91 -16.85 -16.91
C GLU A 9 -20.18 -16.96 -15.40
N VAL A 10 -20.31 -15.81 -14.73
CA VAL A 10 -20.79 -15.78 -13.34
C VAL A 10 -22.30 -16.01 -13.39
N GLN A 11 -22.72 -17.27 -13.29
CA GLN A 11 -24.14 -17.60 -13.09
C GLN A 11 -24.56 -17.19 -11.68
N HIS A 12 -24.97 -15.94 -11.53
CA HIS A 12 -25.73 -15.51 -10.36
C HIS A 12 -27.11 -16.14 -10.48
N ARG A 13 -27.36 -17.25 -9.76
CA ARG A 13 -28.72 -17.77 -9.54
C ARG A 13 -29.45 -16.86 -8.55
N ILE A 14 -29.61 -15.59 -8.89
CA ILE A 14 -30.76 -14.82 -8.38
C ILE A 14 -31.95 -15.53 -8.99
N GLY A 15 -32.83 -16.07 -8.13
CA GLY A 15 -33.86 -17.04 -8.50
C GLY A 15 -34.37 -16.78 -9.91
N LEU A 16 -34.11 -17.75 -10.81
CA LEU A 16 -34.65 -17.75 -12.16
C LEU A 16 -36.10 -17.33 -12.01
N SER A 17 -36.45 -16.12 -12.45
CA SER A 17 -37.85 -15.82 -12.62
C SER A 17 -38.34 -16.92 -13.54
N THR A 18 -39.28 -17.72 -13.06
CA THR A 18 -39.98 -18.70 -13.90
C THR A 18 -40.85 -17.99 -14.93
N ASP A 19 -40.75 -16.66 -15.07
CA ASP A 19 -41.43 -15.92 -16.11
C ASP A 19 -41.10 -16.55 -17.46
N PRO A 20 -42.09 -17.20 -18.09
CA PRO A 20 -41.93 -17.58 -19.46
C PRO A 20 -41.68 -16.29 -20.24
N LYS A 21 -40.61 -16.31 -21.03
CA LYS A 21 -40.26 -15.30 -22.04
C LYS A 21 -41.52 -14.51 -22.48
N PRO A 22 -41.55 -13.17 -22.36
CA PRO A 22 -42.59 -12.39 -22.99
C PRO A 22 -42.64 -12.76 -24.48
N SER A 23 -43.77 -13.31 -24.92
CA SER A 23 -44.01 -13.71 -26.30
C SER A 23 -43.58 -12.60 -27.26
N GLY A 24 -42.76 -12.96 -28.27
CA GLY A 24 -42.36 -12.03 -29.33
C GLY A 24 -41.07 -11.23 -29.11
N MET A 25 -40.35 -11.38 -28.00
CA MET A 25 -39.05 -10.70 -27.84
C MET A 25 -37.94 -11.31 -28.69
N ALA A 26 -37.25 -10.44 -29.45
CA ALA A 26 -36.10 -10.77 -30.26
C ALA A 26 -34.81 -10.81 -29.40
N PRO A 27 -33.81 -11.65 -29.76
CA PRO A 27 -32.47 -11.57 -29.16
C PRO A 27 -31.92 -10.14 -29.21
N GLY A 28 -31.29 -9.70 -28.12
CA GLY A 28 -30.79 -8.33 -27.94
C GLY A 28 -31.77 -7.36 -27.26
N SER A 29 -33.03 -7.78 -27.02
CA SER A 29 -33.98 -6.97 -26.24
C SER A 29 -33.45 -6.71 -24.83
N THR A 30 -33.61 -5.49 -24.33
CA THR A 30 -33.17 -5.09 -22.99
C THR A 30 -34.34 -4.69 -22.11
N ILE A 31 -34.31 -5.09 -20.84
CA ILE A 31 -35.23 -4.61 -19.80
C ILE A 31 -34.42 -3.82 -18.79
N TYR A 32 -34.98 -2.66 -18.41
CA TYR A 32 -34.47 -1.79 -17.35
C TYR A 32 -35.46 -1.83 -16.20
N GLU A 33 -34.98 -2.18 -14.99
CA GLU A 33 -35.79 -2.01 -13.79
C GLU A 33 -35.84 -0.51 -13.45
N ARG A 34 -37.03 0.09 -13.63
CA ARG A 34 -37.22 1.55 -13.58
C ARG A 34 -37.08 2.13 -12.18
N ASP A 35 -37.28 1.31 -11.15
CA ASP A 35 -37.42 1.78 -9.76
C ASP A 35 -36.15 1.61 -8.92
N THR A 36 -35.23 0.72 -9.31
CA THR A 36 -33.97 0.45 -8.59
C THR A 36 -32.75 1.07 -9.27
N GLY A 37 -32.86 1.47 -10.54
CA GLY A 37 -31.76 2.01 -11.34
C GLY A 37 -30.61 1.00 -11.57
N ARG A 38 -30.82 -0.27 -11.24
CA ARG A 38 -29.81 -1.32 -11.24
C ARG A 38 -30.41 -2.60 -11.78
N MET A 39 -30.23 -2.81 -13.08
CA MET A 39 -29.97 -4.09 -13.75
C MET A 39 -30.42 -3.95 -15.21
N MET A 40 -29.48 -4.11 -16.15
CA MET A 40 -29.79 -4.31 -17.55
C MET A 40 -29.76 -5.82 -17.80
N MET A 41 -30.93 -6.42 -17.98
CA MET A 41 -31.01 -7.78 -18.50
C MET A 41 -31.15 -7.72 -20.02
N THR A 42 -30.33 -8.49 -20.74
CA THR A 42 -30.44 -8.65 -22.20
C THR A 42 -30.92 -10.06 -22.50
N TYR A 43 -31.88 -10.22 -23.40
CA TYR A 43 -32.29 -11.55 -23.86
C TYR A 43 -31.32 -12.08 -24.92
N ASP A 44 -30.71 -13.24 -24.72
CA ASP A 44 -29.75 -13.83 -25.67
C ASP A 44 -30.40 -14.72 -26.75
N GLY A 45 -31.73 -14.90 -26.68
CA GLY A 45 -32.48 -15.83 -27.53
C GLY A 45 -32.97 -17.09 -26.82
N THR A 46 -32.42 -17.38 -25.63
CA THR A 46 -32.84 -18.51 -24.78
C THR A 46 -33.10 -18.05 -23.34
N HIS A 47 -32.25 -17.17 -22.79
CA HIS A 47 -32.28 -16.71 -21.41
C HIS A 47 -32.16 -15.18 -21.31
N TRP A 48 -32.61 -14.64 -20.17
CA TRP A 48 -32.25 -13.30 -19.75
C TRP A 48 -30.88 -13.34 -19.08
N VAL A 49 -29.91 -12.63 -19.66
CA VAL A 49 -28.56 -12.49 -19.10
C VAL A 49 -28.36 -11.10 -18.54
N GLU A 50 -27.89 -11.01 -17.30
CA GLU A 50 -27.44 -9.75 -16.73
C GLU A 50 -26.19 -9.30 -17.47
N LYS A 51 -26.23 -8.10 -18.06
CA LYS A 51 -25.03 -7.49 -18.64
C LYS A 51 -24.49 -6.45 -17.68
N PHE A 52 -23.29 -6.70 -17.17
CA PHE A 52 -22.51 -5.67 -16.51
C PHE A 52 -22.09 -4.61 -17.54
N ASN A 53 -22.21 -3.34 -17.17
CA ASN A 53 -21.76 -2.25 -18.01
C ASN A 53 -20.24 -2.36 -18.21
N PRO A 54 -19.75 -2.49 -19.46
CA PRO A 54 -18.31 -2.49 -19.70
C PRO A 54 -17.72 -1.16 -19.19
N GLY A 55 -16.63 -1.25 -18.43
CA GLY A 55 -15.99 -0.10 -17.78
C GLY A 55 -16.55 0.25 -16.39
N VAL A 56 -17.63 -0.39 -15.92
CA VAL A 56 -18.09 -0.25 -14.54
C VAL A 56 -17.54 -1.42 -13.72
N PRO A 57 -16.70 -1.17 -12.68
CA PRO A 57 -16.11 -2.25 -11.91
C PRO A 57 -17.17 -2.99 -11.08
N ILE A 58 -17.08 -4.32 -11.06
CA ILE A 58 -17.89 -5.15 -10.16
C ILE A 58 -17.25 -5.16 -8.77
N LYS A 59 -18.02 -4.77 -7.76
CA LYS A 59 -17.59 -4.77 -6.36
C LYS A 59 -18.38 -5.79 -5.54
N GLY A 60 -17.69 -6.57 -4.73
CA GLY A 60 -18.28 -7.46 -3.74
C GLY A 60 -18.39 -6.75 -2.39
N TYR A 61 -19.47 -6.98 -1.66
CA TYR A 61 -19.62 -6.51 -0.29
C TYR A 61 -18.83 -7.41 0.66
N GLN A 62 -17.90 -6.81 1.42
CA GLN A 62 -17.17 -7.50 2.46
C GLN A 62 -17.83 -7.22 3.81
N ALA A 63 -18.60 -8.20 4.30
CA ALA A 63 -19.36 -8.05 5.54
C ALA A 63 -18.47 -7.78 6.77
N SER A 64 -17.23 -8.27 6.78
CA SER A 64 -16.34 -8.12 7.94
C SER A 64 -15.88 -6.68 8.20
N ASN A 65 -15.97 -5.78 7.22
CA ASN A 65 -15.60 -4.38 7.37
C ASN A 65 -16.65 -3.42 6.78
N GLU A 66 -17.82 -3.94 6.41
CA GLU A 66 -18.94 -3.19 5.84
C GLU A 66 -18.59 -2.35 4.60
N THR A 67 -17.60 -2.79 3.81
CA THR A 67 -17.15 -2.06 2.60
C THR A 67 -17.38 -2.84 1.31
N TYR A 68 -17.51 -2.11 0.20
CA TYR A 68 -17.51 -2.69 -1.14
C TYR A 68 -16.10 -2.67 -1.72
N GLN A 69 -15.58 -3.84 -2.08
CA GLN A 69 -14.24 -4.00 -2.65
C GLN A 69 -14.31 -4.59 -4.05
N PHE A 70 -13.32 -4.29 -4.89
CA PHE A 70 -13.26 -4.87 -6.23
C PHE A 70 -13.11 -6.38 -6.16
N LEU A 71 -13.94 -7.07 -6.94
CA LEU A 71 -13.79 -8.51 -7.13
C LEU A 71 -12.65 -8.74 -8.12
N ARG A 72 -11.71 -9.61 -7.73
CA ARG A 72 -10.60 -10.01 -8.60
C ARG A 72 -10.68 -11.50 -8.87
N LEU A 73 -10.32 -11.89 -10.09
CA LEU A 73 -10.10 -13.30 -10.42
C LEU A 73 -8.74 -13.70 -9.88
N CYS A 74 -8.68 -14.60 -8.90
CA CYS A 74 -7.40 -15.25 -8.60
C CYS A 74 -7.20 -16.41 -9.55
N SER A 75 -6.20 -16.28 -10.43
CA SER A 75 -5.73 -17.40 -11.26
C SER A 75 -5.26 -18.59 -10.41
N CYS A 76 -4.79 -18.32 -9.19
CA CYS A 76 -4.31 -19.32 -8.24
C CYS A 76 -5.39 -20.28 -7.73
N TYR A 77 -6.64 -19.83 -7.67
CA TYR A 77 -7.77 -20.61 -7.15
C TYR A 77 -8.86 -20.88 -8.20
N GLY A 78 -8.75 -20.30 -9.39
CA GLY A 78 -9.80 -20.37 -10.41
C GLY A 78 -11.12 -19.76 -9.94
N SER A 79 -11.08 -18.90 -8.92
CA SER A 79 -12.27 -18.37 -8.23
C SER A 79 -12.22 -16.85 -8.15
N LEU A 80 -13.41 -16.27 -7.98
CA LEU A 80 -13.59 -14.86 -7.70
C LEU A 80 -13.31 -14.63 -6.22
N VAL A 81 -12.38 -13.73 -5.91
CA VAL A 81 -11.98 -13.41 -4.54
C VAL A 81 -12.07 -11.91 -4.30
N ILE A 82 -12.41 -11.55 -3.07
CA ILE A 82 -12.21 -10.19 -2.56
C ILE A 82 -10.81 -10.17 -1.95
N SER A 83 -9.85 -9.60 -2.67
CA SER A 83 -8.48 -9.42 -2.19
C SER A 83 -8.25 -7.97 -1.81
N THR A 84 -7.65 -7.74 -0.64
CA THR A 84 -7.13 -6.42 -0.31
C THR A 84 -5.95 -6.09 -1.21
N GLU A 85 -5.70 -4.80 -1.45
CA GLU A 85 -4.55 -4.34 -2.23
C GLU A 85 -3.23 -4.88 -1.67
N GLU A 86 -3.13 -4.94 -0.34
CA GLU A 86 -2.01 -5.53 0.38
C GLU A 86 -1.78 -7.00 0.02
N SER A 87 -2.82 -7.84 -0.02
CA SER A 87 -2.62 -9.25 -0.35
C SER A 87 -2.20 -9.46 -1.81
N VAL A 88 -2.69 -8.62 -2.72
CA VAL A 88 -2.26 -8.62 -4.13
C VAL A 88 -0.77 -8.32 -4.26
N GLN A 89 -0.28 -7.29 -3.59
CA GLN A 89 1.13 -6.90 -3.70
C GLN A 89 2.08 -7.87 -2.99
N VAL A 90 1.65 -8.46 -1.86
CA VAL A 90 2.39 -9.59 -1.26
C VAL A 90 2.48 -10.74 -2.27
N SER A 91 1.36 -11.18 -2.85
CA SER A 91 1.39 -12.28 -3.83
C SER A 91 2.24 -11.95 -5.07
N ALA A 92 2.24 -10.70 -5.52
CA ALA A 92 3.12 -10.24 -6.61
C ALA A 92 4.60 -10.15 -6.21
N GLY A 93 4.91 -10.32 -4.92
CA GLY A 93 6.26 -10.19 -4.37
C GLY A 93 6.79 -8.77 -4.48
N ARG A 94 5.93 -7.79 -4.19
CA ARG A 94 6.23 -6.35 -4.28
C ARG A 94 5.96 -5.61 -2.95
N ASP A 95 5.96 -6.35 -1.85
CA ASP A 95 5.79 -5.83 -0.50
C ASP A 95 7.02 -6.18 0.34
N TYR A 96 7.67 -5.14 0.83
CA TYR A 96 9.02 -5.21 1.38
C TYR A 96 9.08 -4.53 2.74
N TYR A 97 9.92 -5.06 3.64
CA TYR A 97 10.20 -4.45 4.93
C TYR A 97 11.68 -4.28 5.19
N TYR A 98 11.99 -3.20 5.91
CA TYR A 98 13.25 -3.01 6.59
C TYR A 98 12.97 -2.70 8.06
N HIS A 99 13.68 -3.40 8.94
CA HIS A 99 13.63 -3.18 10.38
C HIS A 99 15.04 -2.91 10.88
N ASP A 100 15.15 -1.95 11.78
CA ASP A 100 16.39 -1.66 12.48
C ASP A 100 16.11 -1.42 13.95
N VAL A 101 17.02 -1.89 14.78
CA VAL A 101 17.05 -1.59 16.22
C VAL A 101 18.39 -0.92 16.46
N LEU A 102 18.34 0.37 16.75
CA LEU A 102 19.53 1.15 17.02
C LEU A 102 20.08 0.76 18.39
N ALA A 103 21.38 0.47 18.44
CA ALA A 103 22.12 0.59 19.69
C ALA A 103 21.84 1.99 20.29
N PRO A 104 21.87 2.15 21.63
CA PRO A 104 21.47 3.39 22.28
C PRO A 104 22.03 4.60 21.55
N LEU A 105 21.13 5.41 20.99
CA LEU A 105 21.52 6.61 20.28
C LEU A 105 21.87 7.64 21.36
N GLY A 106 23.10 8.16 21.31
CA GLY A 106 23.59 9.11 22.30
C GLY A 106 22.68 10.33 22.44
N ALA A 107 22.64 10.94 23.62
CA ALA A 107 21.84 12.14 23.86
C ALA A 107 22.04 13.21 22.76
N SER A 108 20.95 13.73 22.20
CA SER A 108 20.95 14.69 21.07
C SER A 108 21.56 14.19 19.74
N ALA A 109 22.03 12.94 19.67
CA ALA A 109 22.57 12.36 18.44
C ALA A 109 21.45 12.05 17.44
N SER A 110 21.84 11.91 16.17
CA SER A 110 20.92 11.58 15.08
C SER A 110 21.42 10.38 14.28
N GLN A 111 20.47 9.58 13.81
CA GLN A 111 20.69 8.55 12.80
C GLN A 111 19.87 8.89 11.56
N ASP A 112 20.58 9.04 10.45
CA ASP A 112 19.95 9.24 9.14
C ASP A 112 19.83 7.89 8.41
N TYR A 113 18.75 7.72 7.65
CA TYR A 113 18.59 6.68 6.64
C TYR A 113 18.32 7.35 5.30
N LEU A 114 19.11 7.01 4.28
CA LEU A 114 18.91 7.50 2.92
C LEU A 114 18.17 6.46 2.10
N LEU A 115 16.94 6.77 1.73
CA LEU A 115 16.16 5.99 0.78
C LEU A 115 16.34 6.56 -0.63
N THR A 116 16.44 5.70 -1.63
CA THR A 116 16.41 6.14 -3.04
C THR A 116 15.33 5.35 -3.78
N THR A 117 14.36 6.06 -4.35
CA THR A 117 13.32 5.45 -5.19
C THR A 117 13.83 5.28 -6.63
N PRO A 118 13.41 4.22 -7.32
CA PRO A 118 13.80 4.01 -8.72
C PRO A 118 13.13 5.00 -9.66
N ASN A 119 13.69 5.16 -10.85
CA ASN A 119 12.95 5.73 -11.98
C ASN A 119 12.04 4.65 -12.59
N SER A 120 10.90 4.40 -11.95
CA SER A 120 9.91 3.39 -12.35
C SER A 120 8.53 4.02 -12.49
N ASP A 121 7.66 3.38 -13.27
CA ASP A 121 6.23 3.73 -13.35
C ASP A 121 5.41 3.10 -12.24
N LEU A 122 6.01 2.19 -11.45
CA LEU A 122 5.41 1.69 -10.22
C LEU A 122 5.39 2.81 -9.17
N LYS A 123 4.24 2.97 -8.51
CA LYS A 123 4.14 3.80 -7.31
C LYS A 123 4.81 3.10 -6.14
N ILE A 124 5.50 3.87 -5.33
CA ILE A 124 6.11 3.39 -4.09
C ILE A 124 5.28 3.93 -2.92
N TYR A 125 4.48 3.07 -2.31
CA TYR A 125 3.82 3.39 -1.05
C TYR A 125 4.77 3.13 0.10
N PHE A 126 4.85 4.10 1.01
CA PHE A 126 5.76 4.11 2.13
C PHE A 126 4.98 4.20 3.45
N ASP A 127 5.20 3.22 4.32
CA ASP A 127 4.79 3.29 5.72
C ASP A 127 6.04 3.33 6.59
N LEU A 128 6.05 4.22 7.57
CA LEU A 128 7.16 4.39 8.51
C LEU A 128 6.62 4.42 9.93
N THR A 129 7.16 3.56 10.79
CA THR A 129 6.92 3.58 12.23
C THR A 129 8.25 3.59 12.97
N VAL A 130 8.35 4.45 13.98
CA VAL A 130 9.50 4.62 14.84
C VAL A 130 9.03 4.59 16.28
N ILE A 131 9.72 3.83 17.11
CA ILE A 131 9.46 3.73 18.55
C ILE A 131 10.71 4.23 19.27
N PHE A 132 10.54 5.26 20.08
CA PHE A 132 11.55 5.74 21.03
C PHE A 132 11.26 5.11 22.39
N GLY A 133 12.21 4.37 22.95
CA GLY A 133 12.02 3.54 24.13
C GLY A 133 11.80 4.36 25.40
N ASP A 134 12.76 5.20 25.76
CA ASP A 134 12.86 5.77 27.11
C ASP A 134 13.07 7.31 27.12
N GLY A 135 12.76 7.99 26.01
CA GLY A 135 13.06 9.41 25.88
C GLY A 135 12.28 10.14 24.79
N ALA A 136 12.48 11.46 24.73
CA ALA A 136 11.96 12.28 23.65
C ALA A 136 12.71 11.99 22.35
N GLY A 137 12.00 12.09 21.24
CA GLY A 137 12.60 11.83 19.94
C GLY A 137 11.85 12.52 18.82
N SER A 138 12.55 12.78 17.73
CA SER A 138 11.94 13.33 16.53
C SER A 138 12.22 12.48 15.31
N LEU A 139 11.22 12.44 14.44
CA LEU A 139 11.27 11.91 13.09
C LEU A 139 11.11 13.08 12.12
N GLU A 140 12.07 13.21 11.21
CA GLU A 140 12.02 14.13 10.09
C GLU A 140 12.19 13.36 8.78
N VAL A 141 11.47 13.79 7.74
CA VAL A 141 11.67 13.28 6.38
C VAL A 141 11.96 14.43 5.45
N TYR A 142 13.10 14.35 4.75
CA TYR A 142 13.52 15.29 3.74
C TYR A 142 13.45 14.64 2.36
N GLU A 143 13.09 15.40 1.34
CA GLU A 143 12.92 14.96 -0.05
C GLU A 143 13.87 15.75 -0.98
N GLY A 144 14.52 15.03 -1.90
CA GLY A 144 15.24 15.62 -3.02
C GLY A 144 16.64 16.19 -2.69
N GLY A 145 17.25 15.74 -1.59
CA GLY A 145 18.63 16.10 -1.25
C GLY A 145 19.68 15.47 -2.18
N ASP A 146 20.91 15.99 -2.14
CA ASP A 146 22.04 15.54 -2.96
C ASP A 146 23.00 14.59 -2.22
N ARG A 147 22.67 14.24 -0.97
CA ARG A 147 23.43 13.31 -0.11
C ARG A 147 23.67 11.94 -0.77
N VAL A 148 24.73 11.27 -0.35
CA VAL A 148 25.12 9.93 -0.79
C VAL A 148 24.98 8.96 0.38
N GLY A 149 24.44 7.76 0.14
CA GLY A 149 24.26 6.76 1.19
C GLY A 149 25.58 6.11 1.58
N SER A 150 25.77 5.81 2.87
CA SER A 150 27.02 5.18 3.35
C SER A 150 26.94 3.65 3.38
N THR A 151 26.00 3.07 4.11
CA THR A 151 25.95 1.61 4.33
C THR A 151 24.63 1.03 3.80
N LEU A 152 24.68 0.39 2.64
CA LEU A 152 23.51 -0.26 2.04
C LEU A 152 22.92 -1.32 2.99
N GLN A 153 21.60 -1.33 3.11
CA GLN A 153 20.85 -2.25 3.95
C GLN A 153 20.09 -3.26 3.09
N THR A 154 19.93 -4.47 3.62
CA THR A 154 19.12 -5.51 2.98
C THR A 154 17.65 -5.29 3.29
N ILE A 155 16.83 -5.17 2.25
CA ILE A 155 15.38 -5.09 2.36
C ILE A 155 14.79 -6.48 2.14
N VAL A 156 13.84 -6.89 2.98
CA VAL A 156 13.25 -8.23 2.94
C VAL A 156 11.93 -8.22 2.19
N ASN A 157 11.81 -9.05 1.15
CA ASN A 157 10.53 -9.32 0.49
C ASN A 157 9.65 -10.21 1.39
N ARG A 158 8.39 -9.82 1.61
CA ARG A 158 7.43 -10.62 2.37
C ARG A 158 7.04 -11.91 1.65
N ASN A 159 7.08 -11.91 0.33
CA ASN A 159 6.88 -13.12 -0.44
C ASN A 159 8.19 -13.88 -0.53
N ARG A 160 8.41 -14.78 0.42
CA ARG A 160 9.63 -15.61 0.49
C ARG A 160 9.78 -16.61 -0.66
N ASN A 161 8.75 -16.77 -1.49
CA ASN A 161 8.78 -17.57 -2.70
C ASN A 161 9.01 -16.72 -3.96
N SER A 162 9.11 -15.40 -3.83
CA SER A 162 9.48 -14.50 -4.92
C SER A 162 10.99 -14.25 -4.92
N SER A 163 11.56 -14.13 -6.12
CA SER A 163 12.93 -13.66 -6.35
C SER A 163 12.97 -12.16 -6.69
N ASN A 164 11.85 -11.43 -6.57
CA ASN A 164 11.83 -10.01 -6.86
C ASN A 164 12.60 -9.25 -5.77
N ASP A 165 13.62 -8.53 -6.19
CA ASP A 165 14.33 -7.57 -5.34
C ASP A 165 13.56 -6.24 -5.27
N SER A 166 13.68 -5.50 -4.17
CA SER A 166 13.12 -4.15 -4.13
C SER A 166 13.94 -3.23 -5.01
N MET A 167 13.26 -2.39 -5.78
CA MET A 167 13.90 -1.34 -6.56
C MET A 167 14.28 -0.12 -5.70
N VAL A 168 13.71 -0.02 -4.50
CA VAL A 168 14.10 1.00 -3.51
C VAL A 168 15.36 0.53 -2.80
N THR A 169 16.31 1.45 -2.59
CA THR A 169 17.47 1.18 -1.73
C THR A 169 17.35 1.93 -0.42
N ILE A 170 17.84 1.34 0.65
CA ILE A 170 17.96 1.98 1.97
C ILE A 170 19.42 1.93 2.38
N HIS A 171 19.99 3.07 2.75
CA HIS A 171 21.30 3.16 3.37
C HIS A 171 21.16 3.65 4.80
N LYS A 172 21.89 3.03 5.73
CA LYS A 172 22.07 3.53 7.09
C LYS A 172 23.23 4.51 7.09
N GLY A 173 22.93 5.78 7.36
CA GLY A 173 23.83 6.91 7.26
C GLY A 173 23.90 7.53 5.85
N GLN A 174 24.51 8.71 5.81
CA GLN A 174 24.73 9.48 4.59
C GLN A 174 25.99 10.35 4.71
N SER A 175 26.56 10.75 3.57
CA SER A 175 27.73 11.62 3.48
C SER A 175 27.71 12.47 2.21
N GLY A 176 28.67 13.40 2.09
CA GLY A 176 28.79 14.27 0.93
C GLY A 176 27.57 15.17 0.72
N GLY A 177 27.43 15.73 -0.48
CA GLY A 177 26.35 16.66 -0.83
C GLY A 177 26.41 18.00 -0.07
N THR A 178 25.50 18.88 -0.44
CA THR A 178 25.37 20.24 0.11
C THR A 178 23.99 20.51 0.70
N SER A 179 23.00 19.65 0.42
CA SER A 179 21.62 19.86 0.82
C SER A 179 20.93 18.55 1.25
N ASP A 180 20.22 18.62 2.37
CA ASP A 180 19.33 17.54 2.82
C ASP A 180 18.03 17.49 1.98
N GLY A 181 17.76 18.53 1.18
CA GLY A 181 16.53 18.69 0.41
C GLY A 181 15.44 19.45 1.18
N THR A 182 14.18 19.25 0.78
CA THR A 182 13.02 19.90 1.40
C THR A 182 12.45 19.01 2.49
N LYS A 183 12.29 19.54 3.71
CA LYS A 183 11.57 18.83 4.78
C LYS A 183 10.09 18.70 4.42
N ILE A 184 9.61 17.48 4.25
CA ILE A 184 8.20 17.18 3.88
C ILE A 184 7.40 16.58 5.04
N TYR A 185 8.08 16.09 6.08
CA TYR A 185 7.43 15.55 7.26
C TYR A 185 8.26 15.82 8.51
N TRP A 186 7.56 16.07 9.62
CA TRP A 186 8.15 16.18 10.94
C TRP A 186 7.14 15.77 11.99
N LYS A 187 7.58 14.96 12.95
CA LYS A 187 6.83 14.65 14.16
C LYS A 187 7.79 14.44 15.32
N ARG A 188 7.31 14.72 16.52
CA ARG A 188 8.04 14.52 17.76
C ARG A 188 7.20 13.73 18.75
N THR A 189 7.88 12.99 19.63
CA THR A 189 7.29 12.27 20.76
C THR A 189 8.13 12.46 22.02
N GLY A 190 7.55 12.14 23.17
CA GLY A 190 8.16 12.34 24.49
C GLY A 190 8.38 13.83 24.80
N LYS A 191 9.08 14.09 25.91
CA LYS A 191 9.23 15.44 26.47
C LYS A 191 10.69 15.92 26.48
N ASP A 192 10.95 17.15 26.01
CA ASP A 192 12.23 17.83 26.28
C ASP A 192 12.28 18.22 27.77
N GLY A 193 13.47 18.23 28.36
CA GLY A 193 13.70 18.32 29.81
C GLY A 193 12.74 19.20 30.62
N GLY A 194 12.28 18.67 31.77
CA GLY A 194 11.83 19.50 32.92
C GLY A 194 10.43 19.30 33.52
N ASN A 195 9.47 18.63 32.87
CA ASN A 195 8.09 18.49 33.39
C ASN A 195 7.67 17.03 33.67
N THR A 196 7.75 16.58 34.92
CA THR A 196 7.79 15.17 35.39
C THR A 196 6.51 14.32 35.19
N LYS A 197 5.56 14.73 34.33
CA LYS A 197 4.24 14.07 34.22
C LYS A 197 4.00 13.26 32.95
N PHE A 198 4.95 13.25 32.01
CA PHE A 198 4.83 12.51 30.73
C PHE A 198 6.19 11.95 30.25
N ASP A 199 6.93 11.31 31.16
CA ASP A 199 8.29 10.78 30.93
C ASP A 199 8.30 9.38 30.29
N VAL A 200 7.48 9.18 29.25
CA VAL A 200 7.40 7.88 28.57
C VAL A 200 7.75 8.04 27.11
N GLY A 201 8.54 7.08 26.60
CA GLY A 201 8.80 6.94 25.18
C GLY A 201 7.51 6.88 24.37
N GLY A 202 7.64 6.91 23.05
CA GLY A 202 6.45 6.89 22.21
C GLY A 202 6.70 6.56 20.76
N THR A 203 5.58 6.40 20.07
CA THR A 203 5.56 6.01 18.67
C THR A 203 5.29 7.23 17.79
N VAL A 204 6.16 7.46 16.83
CA VAL A 204 5.92 8.38 15.72
C VAL A 204 6.00 7.60 14.42
N GLY A 205 5.37 8.12 13.37
CA GLY A 205 5.38 7.47 12.08
C GLY A 205 4.82 8.40 11.04
N VAL A 206 5.01 8.06 9.77
CA VAL A 206 4.38 8.76 8.65
C VAL A 206 2.98 8.16 8.46
N ALA A 207 2.05 8.96 7.92
CA ALA A 207 0.72 8.47 7.59
C ALA A 207 0.81 7.24 6.66
N LYS A 208 -0.08 6.27 6.89
CA LYS A 208 -0.15 5.04 6.09
C LYS A 208 -0.33 5.40 4.61
N TYR A 209 0.45 4.77 3.74
CA TYR A 209 0.43 4.88 2.28
C TYR A 209 0.83 6.25 1.73
N THR A 210 1.89 6.87 2.26
CA THR A 210 2.49 8.02 1.59
C THR A 210 3.14 7.58 0.28
N ILE A 211 2.79 8.22 -0.84
CA ILE A 211 3.35 7.90 -2.16
C ILE A 211 4.62 8.72 -2.37
N LEU A 212 5.74 8.03 -2.62
CA LEU A 212 7.02 8.68 -2.91
C LEU A 212 7.15 9.00 -4.41
N LYS A 213 7.85 10.10 -4.72
CA LYS A 213 8.22 10.46 -6.10
C LYS A 213 9.22 9.46 -6.64
N LYS A 214 9.15 9.19 -7.95
CA LYS A 214 10.16 8.37 -8.66
C LYS A 214 11.51 9.10 -8.76
N ASN A 215 12.59 8.34 -8.89
CA ASN A 215 13.96 8.84 -9.05
C ASN A 215 14.34 9.92 -8.01
N THR A 216 13.95 9.72 -6.75
CA THR A 216 14.07 10.73 -5.70
C THR A 216 14.74 10.14 -4.47
N LYS A 217 15.64 10.92 -3.85
CA LYS A 217 16.26 10.58 -2.59
C LYS A 217 15.44 11.13 -1.43
N TYR A 218 15.34 10.35 -0.37
CA TYR A 218 14.69 10.74 0.87
C TYR A 218 15.61 10.49 2.06
N ILE A 219 15.71 11.47 2.97
CA ILE A 219 16.41 11.29 4.24
C ILE A 219 15.36 11.12 5.32
N VAL A 220 15.34 9.95 5.97
CA VAL A 220 14.62 9.72 7.21
C VAL A 220 15.59 9.95 8.36
N ARG A 221 15.42 11.05 9.07
CA ARG A 221 16.27 11.44 10.20
C ARG A 221 15.56 11.15 11.51
N LEU A 222 16.19 10.33 12.32
CA LEU A 222 15.79 10.06 13.69
C LEU A 222 16.74 10.82 14.61
N THR A 223 16.22 11.64 15.50
CA THR A 223 17.05 12.38 16.46
C THR A 223 16.58 12.04 17.85
N ASP A 224 17.50 11.62 18.70
CA ASP A 224 17.24 11.54 20.13
C ASP A 224 17.15 12.97 20.69
N LYS A 225 16.12 13.24 21.48
CA LYS A 225 15.89 14.55 22.11
C LYS A 225 15.95 14.46 23.63
N SER A 226 16.24 13.29 24.19
CA SER A 226 16.51 13.15 25.63
C SER A 226 17.91 13.65 26.02
N ALA A 227 18.07 13.83 27.33
CA ALA A 227 19.35 14.13 27.97
C ALA A 227 20.20 12.86 28.26
N ALA A 228 19.63 11.68 28.00
CA ALA A 228 20.26 10.37 28.16
C ALA A 228 20.06 9.57 26.87
N ASP A 229 20.88 8.54 26.69
CA ASP A 229 20.83 7.68 25.51
C ASP A 229 19.47 6.96 25.39
N ASN A 230 19.02 6.75 24.15
CA ASN A 230 17.69 6.23 23.88
C ASN A 230 17.75 5.03 22.93
N ASN A 231 17.01 3.97 23.28
CA ASN A 231 16.80 2.83 22.39
C ASN A 231 15.75 3.19 21.35
N ILE A 232 16.06 3.02 20.07
CA ILE A 232 15.15 3.40 18.99
C ILE A 232 14.94 2.20 18.07
N SER A 233 13.66 1.86 17.83
CA SER A 233 13.28 0.86 16.84
C SER A 233 12.59 1.51 15.66
N LEU A 234 12.91 1.01 14.46
CA LEU A 234 12.45 1.53 13.19
C LEU A 234 11.86 0.40 12.36
N SER A 235 10.71 0.67 11.75
CA SER A 235 10.11 -0.19 10.73
C SER A 235 9.73 0.66 9.53
N MET A 236 10.26 0.28 8.38
CA MET A 236 9.87 0.82 7.08
C MET A 236 9.21 -0.29 6.28
N ARG A 237 8.06 0.02 5.69
CA ARG A 237 7.40 -0.80 4.70
C ARG A 237 7.38 -0.08 3.37
N LEU A 238 7.68 -0.82 2.32
CA LEU A 238 7.69 -0.33 0.95
C LEU A 238 6.82 -1.27 0.12
N ILE A 239 5.82 -0.71 -0.57
CA ILE A 239 4.96 -1.47 -1.48
C ILE A 239 5.09 -0.86 -2.88
N GLU A 240 5.48 -1.68 -3.84
CA GLU A 240 5.60 -1.29 -5.24
C GLU A 240 4.32 -1.70 -5.98
N HIS A 241 3.61 -0.74 -6.56
CA HIS A 241 2.25 -0.97 -7.06
C HIS A 241 2.07 -0.41 -8.47
N GLU A 242 1.46 -1.20 -9.37
CA GLU A 242 1.00 -0.75 -10.69
C GLU A 242 -0.31 0.01 -10.54
N ASP A 243 -0.45 1.19 -11.15
CA ASP A 243 -1.74 1.87 -11.13
C ASP A 243 -2.83 0.97 -11.75
N VAL A 244 -3.84 0.64 -10.94
CA VAL A 244 -5.05 -0.01 -11.45
C VAL A 244 -5.98 1.13 -11.83
N LEU A 245 -5.85 1.58 -13.08
CA LEU A 245 -6.83 2.45 -13.74
C LEU A 245 -8.19 1.76 -13.82
#